data_AF-A0A6V7HLM6-F1
#
_entry.id   AF-A0A6V7HLM6-F1
#
_cell.length_a   1.000
_cell.length_b   1.000
_cell.length_c   1.000
_cell.angle_alpha   90.00
_cell.angle_beta   90.00
_cell.angle_gamma   90.00
#
_symmetry.space_group_name_H-M   'P 1'
#
loop_
_entity.id
_entity.type
_entity.pdbx_description
1 polymer ?
#
loop_
_entity_poly.entity_id
_entity_poly.type
_entity_poly.pdbx_seq_one_letter_code
_entity_poly.pdbx_strand_id
1 'polypeptide(L)' 'RYVFFKALFCFILPVAIPVYFFDQDLKAAIITQWFMRYPYVVNVMFSVNSFAHTYGYRSYD' A
#
# COMPACT_ATOMS: atom_id res chain seq x y z
N ARG A 1 4.79 -3.33 19.25
CA ARG A 1 3.97 -4.55 19.46
C ARG A 1 2.69 -4.48 18.59
N TYR A 2 2.82 -4.44 17.26
CA TYR A 2 1.67 -4.39 16.32
C TYR A 2 1.92 -5.17 15.02
N VAL A 3 3.02 -5.93 14.98
CA VAL A 3 3.50 -6.63 13.78
C VAL A 3 2.49 -7.66 13.30
N PHE A 4 1.82 -8.34 14.25
CA PHE A 4 0.76 -9.31 13.94
C PHE A 4 -0.40 -8.68 13.17
N PHE A 5 -0.96 -7.58 13.68
CA PHE A 5 -2.07 -6.89 13.01
C PHE A 5 -1.65 -6.29 11.66
N LYS A 6 -0.44 -5.73 11.57
CA LYS A 6 0.11 -5.25 10.28
C LYS A 6 0.22 -6.40 9.27
N ALA A 7 0.72 -7.56 9.67
CA ALA A 7 0.82 -8.73 8.79
C ALA A 7 -0.56 -9.18 8.30
N LEU A 8 -1.52 -9.27 9.20
CA LEU A 8 -2.88 -9.73 8.91
C LEU A 8 -3.60 -8.81 7.92
N PHE A 9 -3.65 -7.51 8.21
CA PHE A 9 -4.43 -6.57 7.40
C PHE A 9 -3.70 -6.09 6.15
N CYS A 10 -2.36 -6.03 6.16
CA CYS A 10 -1.60 -5.46 5.05
C CYS A 10 -1.16 -6.51 4.01
N PHE A 11 -0.96 -7.76 4.42
CA PHE A 11 -0.42 -8.81 3.54
C PHE A 11 -1.40 -9.96 3.31
N ILE A 12 -2.05 -10.48 4.36
CA ILE A 12 -2.91 -11.68 4.26
C ILE A 12 -4.26 -11.31 3.65
N LEU A 13 -4.98 -10.37 4.26
CA LEU A 13 -6.31 -9.95 3.81
C LEU A 13 -6.34 -9.48 2.34
N PRO A 14 -5.41 -8.63 1.88
CA PRO A 14 -5.47 -8.16 0.49
C PRO A 14 -5.04 -9.20 -0.54
N VAL A 15 -4.33 -10.27 -0.18
CA VAL A 15 -4.09 -11.41 -1.08
C VAL A 15 -5.28 -12.36 -1.08
N ALA A 16 -5.95 -12.55 0.06
CA ALA A 16 -7.14 -13.38 0.17
C ALA A 16 -8.31 -12.85 -0.69
N ILE A 17 -8.50 -11.54 -0.75
CA ILE A 17 -9.58 -10.93 -1.55
C ILE A 17 -9.55 -11.33 -3.04
N PRO A 18 -8.46 -11.07 -3.81
CA PRO A 18 -8.39 -11.44 -5.22
C PRO A 18 -8.46 -12.94 -5.46
N VAL A 19 -7.91 -13.75 -4.54
CA VAL A 19 -7.94 -15.22 -4.68
C VAL A 19 -9.35 -15.78 -4.46
N TYR A 20 -10.07 -15.33 -3.43
CA TYR A 20 -11.40 -15.89 -3.10
C TYR A 20 -12.57 -15.24 -3.85
N PHE A 21 -12.50 -13.94 -4.14
CA PHE A 21 -13.61 -13.22 -4.79
C PHE A 21 -13.46 -13.09 -6.31
N PHE A 22 -12.23 -13.17 -6.82
CA PHE A 22 -11.94 -12.96 -8.25
C PHE A 22 -11.25 -14.16 -8.90
N ASP A 23 -11.15 -15.31 -8.20
CA ASP A 23 -10.55 -16.57 -8.65
C ASP A 23 -9.15 -16.39 -9.26
N GLN A 24 -8.38 -15.43 -8.73
CA GLN A 24 -7.11 -15.03 -9.32
C GLN A 24 -5.98 -15.98 -8.88
N ASP A 25 -5.05 -16.30 -9.80
CA ASP A 25 -3.90 -17.16 -9.50
C ASP A 25 -3.07 -16.58 -8.33
N LEU A 26 -2.65 -17.47 -7.41
CA LEU A 26 -1.91 -17.10 -6.20
C LEU A 26 -0.63 -16.31 -6.51
N LYS A 27 0.08 -16.63 -7.60
CA LYS A 27 1.30 -15.90 -7.97
C LYS A 27 0.98 -14.48 -8.44
N ALA A 28 -0.07 -14.34 -9.25
CA ALA A 28 -0.52 -13.02 -9.73
C ALA A 28 -1.05 -12.16 -8.57
N ALA A 29 -1.81 -12.76 -7.64
CA ALA A 29 -2.31 -12.08 -6.44
C ALA A 29 -1.16 -11.58 -5.54
N ILE A 30 -0.12 -12.38 -5.32
CA ILE A 30 1.05 -11.95 -4.52
C ILE A 30 1.82 -10.82 -5.21
N ILE A 31 2.08 -10.93 -6.51
CA ILE A 31 2.83 -9.90 -7.25
C ILE A 31 2.08 -8.56 -7.20
N THR A 32 0.79 -8.57 -7.51
CA THR A 32 -0.01 -7.34 -7.52
C THR A 32 -0.19 -6.74 -6.12
N GLN A 33 -0.44 -7.55 -5.10
CA GLN A 33 -0.76 -7.03 -3.76
C GLN A 33 0.48 -6.69 -2.94
N TRP A 34 1.55 -7.48 -3.02
CA TRP A 34 2.76 -7.26 -2.23
C TRP A 34 3.78 -6.38 -2.97
N PHE A 35 4.00 -6.62 -4.26
CA PHE A 35 5.04 -5.92 -5.01
C PHE A 35 4.55 -4.70 -5.77
N MET A 36 3.24 -4.54 -6.02
CA MET A 36 2.71 -3.32 -6.64
C MET A 36 1.99 -2.44 -5.61
N ARG A 37 0.93 -2.94 -4.96
CA ARG A 37 0.11 -2.11 -4.06
C ARG A 37 0.90 -1.52 -2.90
N TYR A 38 1.66 -2.35 -2.18
CA TYR A 38 2.39 -1.91 -0.99
C TYR A 38 3.45 -0.82 -1.30
N PRO A 39 4.40 -1.01 -2.23
CA PRO A 39 5.37 0.04 -2.53
C PRO A 39 4.74 1.26 -3.19
N TYR A 40 3.67 1.11 -3.97
CA TYR A 40 2.95 2.25 -4.54
C TYR A 40 2.38 3.16 -3.45
N VAL A 41 1.66 2.61 -2.47
CA VAL A 41 1.08 3.38 -1.36
C VAL A 41 2.16 4.07 -0.54
N VAL A 42 3.26 3.36 -0.28
CA VAL A 42 4.41 3.92 0.44
C VAL A 42 5.08 5.04 -0.37
N ASN A 43 5.22 4.87 -1.69
CA ASN A 43 5.79 5.88 -2.56
C ASN A 43 4.91 7.13 -2.58
N VAL A 44 3.59 7.00 -2.73
CA VAL A 44 2.63 8.12 -2.65
C VAL A 44 2.72 8.83 -1.30
N MET A 45 2.80 8.10 -0.19
CA MET A 45 2.95 8.68 1.14
C MET A 45 4.25 9.50 1.27
N PHE A 46 5.36 8.98 0.75
CA PHE A 46 6.62 9.74 0.71
C PHE A 46 6.59 10.87 -0.31
N SER A 47 5.86 10.73 -1.41
CA SER A 47 5.64 11.81 -2.37
C SER A 47 4.90 12.97 -1.71
N VAL A 48 3.90 12.73 -0.86
CA VAL A 48 3.28 13.82 -0.09
C VAL A 48 4.30 14.49 0.81
N ASN A 49 5.13 13.72 1.53
CA ASN A 49 6.17 14.29 2.41
C ASN A 49 7.21 15.13 1.65
N SER A 50 7.61 14.69 0.45
CA SER A 50 8.58 15.40 -0.39
C SER A 50 7.95 16.58 -1.15
N PHE A 51 6.81 16.35 -1.79
CA PHE A 51 6.12 17.31 -2.65
C PHE A 51 5.44 18.41 -1.85
N ALA A 52 4.84 18.13 -0.69
CA ALA A 52 4.23 19.18 0.13
C ALA A 52 5.28 20.15 0.73
N HIS A 53 6.52 19.68 0.92
CA HIS A 53 7.62 20.53 1.39
C HIS A 53 8.31 21.30 0.25
N THR A 54 8.26 20.78 -0.98
CA THR A 54 8.89 21.40 -2.16
C THR A 54 7.92 22.31 -2.93
N TYR A 55 6.64 21.93 -2.94
CA TYR A 55 5.56 22.55 -3.71
C TYR A 55 4.34 22.75 -2.78
N GLY A 56 4.34 23.89 -2.10
CA GLY A 56 3.24 24.33 -1.25
C GLY A 56 3.39 25.82 -0.98
N TYR A 57 2.34 26.60 -1.27
CA TYR A 57 2.28 27.97 -0.77
C TYR A 57 1.93 27.91 0.71
N ARG A 58 2.82 28.40 1.58
CA ARG A 58 2.44 28.74 2.95
C ARG A 58 1.52 29.96 2.88
N SER A 59 0.22 29.72 2.84
CA SER A 59 -0.79 30.78 2.94
C SER A 59 -0.87 31.39 4.34
N TYR A 60 -0.29 30.71 5.33
CA TYR A 60 -0.07 31.23 6.68
C TYR A 60 1.42 31.14 7.01
N ASP A 61 2.12 32.24 6.74
CA ASP A 61 3.21 32.82 7.52
C ASP A 61 2.87 34.33 7.63
#